data_AF-A0A6J4RLV5-F1
#
_entry.id   AF-A0A6J4RLV5-F1
#
_cell.length_a   1.000
_cell.length_b   1.000
_cell.length_c   1.000
_cell.angle_alpha   90.00
_cell.angle_beta   90.00
_cell.angle_gamma   90.00
#
_symmetry.space_group_name_H-M   'P 1'
#
loop_
_entity.id
_entity.type
_entity.pdbx_description
1 polymer ?
#
loop_
_entity_poly.entity_id
_entity_poly.type
_entity_poly.pdbx_seq_one_letter_code
_entity_poly.pdbx_strand_id
1 'polypeptide(L)'
;MSDFFMFNETIGKRVEEKDDLEGYEVHARDGKVGTVMDVCDRPGESFIVVDTGRWLLSKKVVLPAGVLERVDHDADRIYVDRSRDEIKGAPAFDESFYRKPEYHEELKRHYTEA
;
A
#
# COMPACT_ATOMS: atom_id res chain seq x y z
N MET A 1 19.00 -1.28 7.80
CA MET A 1 17.72 -2.00 7.90
C MET A 1 16.70 -1.12 7.21
N SER A 2 16.19 -1.52 6.05
CA SER A 2 15.07 -0.80 5.44
C SER A 2 13.85 -1.03 6.32
N ASP A 3 13.26 0.04 6.81
CA ASP A 3 12.02 -0.04 7.57
C ASP A 3 10.86 -0.12 6.57
N PHE A 4 10.20 -1.27 6.54
CA PHE A 4 9.21 -1.62 5.53
C PHE A 4 7.90 -0.82 5.68
N PHE A 5 7.69 -0.21 6.84
CA PHE A 5 6.57 0.68 7.15
C PHE A 5 6.98 2.15 7.18
N MET A 6 8.09 2.51 6.52
CA MET A 6 8.49 3.89 6.29
C MET A 6 8.44 4.21 4.81
N PHE A 7 7.90 5.37 4.45
CA PHE A 7 8.12 5.89 3.11
C PHE A 7 9.61 6.20 2.95
N ASN A 8 10.18 5.93 1.77
CA ASN A 8 11.48 6.52 1.47
C ASN A 8 11.34 8.05 1.41
N GLU A 9 12.42 8.78 1.67
CA GLU A 9 12.41 10.25 1.82
C GLU A 9 11.79 10.98 0.62
N THR A 10 11.97 10.46 -0.60
CA THR A 10 11.39 11.06 -1.82
C THR A 10 9.88 10.83 -1.91
N ILE A 11 9.41 9.66 -1.48
CA ILE A 11 7.98 9.35 -1.44
C ILE A 11 7.32 10.10 -0.28
N GLY A 12 7.92 10.09 0.91
CA GLY A 12 7.39 10.78 2.08
C GLY A 12 7.12 12.26 1.80
N LYS A 13 8.10 12.96 1.19
CA LYS A 13 7.92 14.36 0.78
C LYS A 13 6.74 14.57 -0.19
N ARG A 14 6.49 13.61 -1.07
CA ARG A 14 5.36 13.65 -2.02
C ARG A 14 4.02 13.38 -1.34
N VAL A 15 3.99 12.47 -0.37
CA VAL A 15 2.80 12.24 0.46
C VAL A 15 2.47 13.49 1.29
N GLU A 16 3.46 14.15 1.89
CA GLU A 16 3.26 15.40 2.65
C GLU A 16 2.82 16.59 1.76
N GLU A 17 3.18 16.60 0.47
CA GLU A 17 2.85 17.71 -0.45
C GLU A 17 1.35 17.75 -0.82
N LYS A 18 0.70 16.59 -0.83
CA LYS A 18 -0.76 16.44 -0.95
C LYS A 18 -1.20 15.50 0.17
N ASP A 19 -1.58 16.07 1.32
CA ASP A 19 -2.12 15.38 2.51
C ASP A 19 -3.30 14.41 2.23
N ASP A 20 -3.78 14.32 0.98
CA ASP A 20 -4.87 13.46 0.57
C ASP A 20 -4.50 12.69 -0.70
N LEU A 21 -4.07 11.43 -0.52
CA LEU A 21 -3.90 10.46 -1.60
C LEU A 21 -5.16 9.61 -1.81
N GLU A 22 -6.23 9.82 -1.04
CA GLU A 22 -7.47 9.08 -1.24
C GLU A 22 -7.99 9.33 -2.66
N GLY A 23 -8.51 8.28 -3.30
CA GLY A 23 -8.92 8.37 -4.70
C GLY A 23 -7.81 8.17 -5.74
N TYR A 24 -6.52 8.12 -5.34
CA TYR A 24 -5.44 7.83 -6.29
C TYR A 24 -5.55 6.41 -6.84
N GLU A 25 -5.27 6.22 -8.13
CA GLU A 25 -5.18 4.88 -8.70
C GLU A 25 -3.88 4.21 -8.26
N VAL A 26 -3.97 2.95 -7.84
CA VAL A 26 -2.80 2.14 -7.53
C VAL A 26 -2.51 1.21 -8.70
N HIS A 27 -1.27 1.23 -9.17
CA HIS A 27 -0.76 0.43 -10.28
C HIS A 27 0.39 -0.45 -9.81
N ALA A 28 0.23 -1.75 -9.98
CA ALA A 28 1.28 -2.74 -9.89
C ALA A 28 2.15 -2.69 -11.16
N ARG A 29 3.28 -3.42 -11.13
CA ARG A 29 4.19 -3.54 -12.29
C ARG A 29 3.50 -4.06 -13.57
N ASP A 30 2.45 -4.85 -13.40
CA ASP A 30 1.70 -5.55 -14.45
C ASP A 30 0.25 -5.03 -14.62
N GLY A 31 -0.10 -3.91 -13.97
CA GLY A 31 -1.32 -3.15 -14.27
C GLY A 31 -2.08 -2.61 -13.06
N LYS A 32 -3.26 -2.07 -13.33
CA LYS A 32 -4.11 -1.42 -12.30
C LYS A 32 -4.56 -2.43 -11.24
N VAL A 33 -4.41 -2.03 -9.98
CA VAL A 33 -4.79 -2.75 -8.77
C VAL A 33 -6.12 -2.22 -8.23
N GLY A 34 -6.27 -0.91 -8.15
CA GLY A 34 -7.41 -0.33 -7.46
C GLY A 34 -7.28 1.15 -7.19
N THR A 35 -7.93 1.60 -6.12
CA THR A 35 -7.96 3.00 -5.70
C THR A 35 -7.68 3.12 -4.21
N VAL A 36 -6.91 4.13 -3.79
CA VAL A 36 -6.65 4.40 -2.37
C VAL A 36 -7.95 4.78 -1.65
N MET A 37 -8.17 4.18 -0.49
CA MET A 37 -9.32 4.40 0.39
C MET A 37 -8.97 4.99 1.75
N ASP A 38 -7.75 4.79 2.22
CA ASP A 38 -7.25 5.27 3.51
C ASP A 38 -5.72 5.31 3.44
N VAL A 39 -5.14 6.29 4.11
CA VAL A 39 -3.70 6.50 4.21
C VAL A 39 -3.32 6.60 5.68
N CYS A 40 -2.37 5.80 6.11
CA CYS A 40 -1.73 5.96 7.40
C CYS A 40 -0.30 6.42 7.16
N ASP A 41 0.06 7.58 7.73
CA ASP A 41 1.44 8.03 7.78
C ASP A 41 1.82 8.39 9.22
N ARG A 42 2.26 7.37 9.94
CA ARG A 42 2.78 7.52 11.31
C ARG A 42 4.13 6.83 11.39
N PRO A 43 5.05 7.35 12.22
CA PRO A 43 6.36 6.71 12.40
C PRO A 43 6.23 5.22 12.75
N GLY A 44 6.73 4.36 11.87
CA GLY A 44 6.71 2.90 12.02
C GLY A 44 5.37 2.23 11.67
N GLU A 45 4.42 2.96 11.09
CA GLU A 45 3.08 2.48 10.73
C GLU A 45 2.57 3.09 9.41
N SER A 46 3.45 3.34 8.43
CA SER A 46 3.04 3.94 7.15
C SER A 46 2.55 2.89 6.14
N PHE A 47 1.32 3.05 5.67
CA PHE A 47 0.67 2.16 4.69
C PHE A 47 -0.51 2.85 3.98
N ILE A 48 -0.98 2.25 2.89
CA ILE A 48 -2.23 2.62 2.23
C ILE A 48 -3.21 1.44 2.22
N VAL A 49 -4.51 1.73 2.32
CA VAL A 49 -5.57 0.75 2.07
C VAL A 49 -6.11 0.98 0.66
N VAL A 50 -6.18 -0.07 -0.13
CA VAL A 50 -6.59 0.00 -1.54
C VAL A 50 -7.88 -0.77 -1.74
N ASP A 51 -8.93 -0.11 -2.24
CA ASP A 51 -10.10 -0.79 -2.79
C ASP A 51 -9.75 -1.39 -4.14
N THR A 52 -9.86 -2.69 -4.15
CA THR A 52 -9.53 -3.64 -5.19
C THR A 52 -10.81 -4.06 -5.95
N GLY A 53 -11.98 -3.56 -5.56
CA GLY A 53 -13.24 -3.82 -6.24
C GLY A 53 -13.54 -5.32 -6.35
N ARG A 54 -13.76 -5.81 -7.58
CA ARG A 54 -14.20 -7.19 -7.85
C ARG A 54 -13.07 -8.17 -8.21
N TRP A 55 -11.81 -7.76 -8.24
CA TRP A 55 -10.73 -8.65 -8.70
C TRP A 55 -10.11 -9.49 -7.57
N LEU A 56 -10.21 -9.07 -6.30
CA LEU A 56 -9.87 -9.89 -5.12
C LEU A 56 -11.11 -10.27 -4.31
N LEU A 57 -11.01 -11.41 -3.61
CA LEU A 57 -12.05 -11.87 -2.69
C LEU A 57 -12.25 -10.89 -1.53
N SER A 58 -11.16 -10.40 -0.94
CA SER A 58 -11.20 -9.50 0.22
C SER A 58 -11.60 -8.06 -0.11
N LYS A 59 -11.80 -7.72 -1.39
CA LYS A 59 -12.13 -6.38 -1.95
C LYS A 59 -11.20 -5.22 -1.57
N LYS A 60 -10.45 -5.33 -0.47
CA LYS A 60 -9.46 -4.37 0.00
C LYS A 60 -8.15 -5.09 0.28
N VAL A 61 -7.05 -4.35 0.23
CA VAL A 61 -5.71 -4.81 0.59
C VAL A 61 -4.93 -3.68 1.28
N VAL A 62 -4.04 -4.03 2.19
CA VAL A 62 -3.08 -3.08 2.79
C VAL A 62 -1.75 -3.19 2.07
N LEU A 63 -1.23 -2.06 1.59
CA LEU A 63 0.09 -1.97 0.98
C LEU A 63 1.00 -1.13 1.89
N PRO A 64 2.05 -1.74 2.48
CA PRO A 64 3.02 -1.01 3.29
C PRO A 64 3.76 0.05 2.49
N ALA A 65 4.15 1.14 3.14
CA ALA A 65 4.88 2.25 2.51
C ALA A 65 6.12 1.79 1.74
N GLY A 66 6.80 0.75 2.22
CA GLY A 66 8.00 0.19 1.61
C GLY A 66 7.81 -0.46 0.24
N VAL A 67 6.57 -0.76 -0.18
CA VAL A 67 6.30 -1.27 -1.55
C VAL A 67 5.94 -0.17 -2.55
N LEU A 68 5.75 1.08 -2.09
CA LEU A 68 5.51 2.19 -3.00
C LEU A 68 6.83 2.54 -3.70
N GLU A 69 6.76 2.64 -5.02
CA GLU A 69 7.90 2.98 -5.88
C GLU A 69 7.85 4.46 -6.27
N ARG A 70 6.66 4.95 -6.63
CA ARG A 70 6.48 6.31 -7.15
C ARG A 70 5.07 6.85 -6.92
N VAL A 71 4.97 8.12 -6.59
CA VAL A 71 3.72 8.88 -6.56
C VAL A 71 3.74 9.92 -7.69
N ASP A 72 2.65 9.98 -8.44
CA ASP A 72 2.45 10.84 -9.62
C ASP A 72 1.19 11.69 -9.39
N HIS A 73 1.38 12.89 -8.84
CA HIS A 73 0.29 13.78 -8.46
C HIS A 73 -0.41 14.47 -9.64
N ASP A 74 0.22 14.48 -10.82
CA ASP A 74 -0.38 15.05 -12.03
C ASP A 74 -1.42 14.09 -12.62
N ALA A 75 -1.20 12.79 -12.44
CA ALA A 75 -2.11 11.73 -12.90
C ALA A 75 -3.00 11.15 -11.78
N ASP A 76 -2.82 11.60 -10.53
CA ASP A 76 -3.38 11.00 -9.32
C ASP A 76 -3.14 9.46 -9.26
N ARG A 77 -1.86 9.05 -9.40
CA ARG A 77 -1.44 7.64 -9.42
C ARG A 77 -0.33 7.32 -8.43
N ILE A 78 -0.40 6.11 -7.87
CA ILE A 78 0.66 5.47 -7.10
C ILE A 78 1.11 4.22 -7.85
N TYR A 79 2.41 4.06 -7.99
CA TYR A 79 3.03 2.86 -8.55
C TYR A 79 3.73 2.09 -7.44
N VAL A 80 3.53 0.78 -7.43
CA VAL A 80 4.13 -0.14 -6.45
C VAL A 80 5.06 -1.12 -7.14
N ASP A 81 6.09 -1.54 -6.41
CA ASP A 81 7.13 -2.45 -6.89
C ASP A 81 6.72 -3.93 -6.74
N ARG A 82 5.42 -4.21 -6.77
CA ARG A 82 4.83 -5.56 -6.69
C ARG A 82 3.91 -5.81 -7.88
N SER A 83 3.77 -7.08 -8.25
CA SER A 83 2.80 -7.56 -9.23
C SER A 83 1.43 -7.73 -8.60
N ARG A 84 0.40 -7.85 -9.44
CA ARG A 84 -0.98 -8.14 -8.99
C ARG A 84 -1.09 -9.49 -8.29
N ASP A 85 -0.32 -10.49 -8.71
CA ASP A 85 -0.34 -11.82 -8.08
C ASP A 85 0.31 -11.79 -6.69
N GLU A 86 1.41 -11.05 -6.50
CA GLU A 86 1.99 -10.83 -5.17
C GLU A 86 1.01 -10.10 -4.24
N ILE A 87 0.34 -9.05 -4.73
CA ILE A 87 -0.67 -8.31 -3.95
C ILE A 87 -1.88 -9.20 -3.62
N LYS A 88 -2.29 -10.07 -4.54
CA LYS A 88 -3.38 -11.04 -4.33
C LYS A 88 -3.06 -12.06 -3.25
N GLY A 89 -1.79 -12.44 -3.10
CA GLY A 89 -1.33 -13.36 -2.07
C GLY A 89 -1.25 -12.74 -0.67
N ALA A 90 -1.43 -11.43 -0.53
CA ALA A 90 -1.30 -10.75 0.75
C ALA A 90 -2.33 -11.26 1.79
N PRO A 91 -2.00 -11.15 3.09
CA PRO A 91 -2.95 -11.35 4.18
C PRO A 91 -4.30 -10.67 3.90
N ALA A 92 -5.39 -11.39 4.18
CA ALA A 92 -6.73 -10.90 3.90
C ALA A 92 -7.04 -9.68 4.78
N PHE A 93 -7.55 -8.61 4.16
CA PHE A 93 -7.97 -7.43 4.88
C PHE A 93 -9.08 -7.74 5.89
N ASP A 94 -8.86 -7.34 7.14
CA ASP A 94 -9.84 -7.35 8.23
C ASP A 94 -9.88 -5.97 8.89
N GLU A 95 -11.05 -5.32 8.86
CA GLU A 95 -11.23 -3.95 9.37
C GLU A 95 -10.97 -3.81 10.88
N SER A 96 -11.14 -4.87 11.67
CA SER A 96 -10.87 -4.87 13.11
C SER A 96 -9.42 -5.19 13.45
N PHE A 97 -8.67 -5.74 12.49
CA PHE A 97 -7.32 -6.29 12.73
C PHE A 97 -6.20 -5.64 11.92
N TYR A 98 -6.49 -4.92 10.83
CA TYR A 98 -5.47 -4.45 9.90
C TYR A 98 -4.45 -3.44 10.48
N ARG A 99 -4.76 -2.81 11.62
CA ARG A 99 -3.86 -1.91 12.37
C ARG A 99 -3.13 -2.59 13.53
N LYS A 100 -3.29 -3.90 13.68
CA LYS A 100 -2.68 -4.67 14.78
C LYS A 100 -1.25 -5.07 14.40
N PRO A 101 -0.31 -5.08 15.36
CA PRO A 101 1.08 -5.47 15.10
C PRO A 101 1.20 -6.86 14.45
N GLU A 102 0.35 -7.80 14.84
CA GLU A 102 0.34 -9.16 14.30
C GLU A 102 0.07 -9.16 12.78
N TYR A 103 -0.88 -8.34 12.32
CA TYR A 103 -1.17 -8.19 10.89
C TYR A 103 -0.01 -7.52 10.13
N HIS A 104 0.65 -6.53 10.74
CA HIS A 104 1.82 -5.88 10.14
C HIS A 104 3.00 -6.85 9.97
N GLU A 105 3.20 -7.75 10.93
CA GLU A 105 4.21 -8.81 10.82
C GLU A 105 3.86 -9.84 9.74
N GLU A 106 2.58 -10.17 9.55
CA GLU A 106 2.13 -11.00 8.42
C GLU A 106 2.41 -10.33 7.06
N LEU A 107 2.06 -9.04 6.92
CA LEU A 107 2.35 -8.26 5.71
C LEU A 107 3.85 -8.19 5.42
N LYS A 108 4.65 -7.92 6.45
CA LYS A 108 6.11 -7.82 6.32
C LYS A 108 6.71 -9.14 5.85
N ARG A 109 6.30 -10.27 6.44
CA ARG A 109 6.74 -11.60 6.02
C ARG A 109 6.38 -11.85 4.56
N HIS A 110 5.11 -11.62 4.21
CA HIS A 110 4.61 -11.81 2.85
C HIS A 110 5.43 -11.04 1.82
N TYR A 111 5.63 -9.74 1.99
CA TYR A 111 6.29 -8.90 0.99
C TYR A 111 7.83 -8.89 1.03
N THR A 112 8.44 -9.51 2.04
CA THR A 112 9.90 -9.71 2.12
C THR A 112 10.32 -11.07 1.55
N GLU A 113 9.44 -12.07 1.63
CA GLU A 113 9.68 -13.43 1.11
C GLU A 113 9.12 -13.66 -0.30
N ALA A 114 8.36 -12.68 -0.84
CA ALA A 114 7.78 -12.71 -2.19
C ALA A 114 8.80 -12.50 -3.32
#